data_AF-A0A938LTX8-F1
#
_entry.id   AF-A0A938LTX8-F1
#
_cell.length_a   1.000
_cell.length_b   1.000
_cell.length_c   1.000
_cell.angle_alpha   90.00
_cell.angle_beta   90.00
_cell.angle_gamma   90.00
#
_symmetry.space_group_name_H-M   'P 1'
#
loop_
_entity.id
_entity.type
_entity.pdbx_description
1 polymer ?
#
loop_
_entity_poly.entity_id
_entity_poly.type
_entity_poly.pdbx_seq_one_letter_code
_entity_poly.pdbx_strand_id
1 'polypeptide(L)'
;MRRFDSKEVLRFLGRRTNCRFHGEVATSYLVRPEGVRARPWLQENSIKMYDKRGSVLRIETTINNARRFTVRRMTTWKGIRRLRWVRMRHGVTDLRRRVEISRAANERYLEALAVVDVPSPVHTLLDGVSRPVTKDRRPYRALRPVSPQEAVVFAAVLKGEFLLKGFTNRDLREQLEPRPSADPQERRRVSGRMTRRLRLLRAHRLIRKVSGTRYYRVTPKGHQIMTAALKLRDADVAKLVA
;
A
#
# COMPACT_ATOMS: atom_id res chain seq x y z
N MET A 1 10.26 -7.75 11.61
CA MET A 1 8.85 -7.81 11.16
C MET A 1 7.92 -6.68 11.69
N ARG A 2 8.42 -5.53 12.17
CA ARG A 2 7.59 -4.44 12.77
C ARG A 2 6.97 -3.42 11.78
N ARG A 3 6.96 -3.67 10.47
CA ARG A 3 6.71 -2.62 9.46
C ARG A 3 5.34 -2.55 8.82
N PHE A 4 4.50 -3.54 9.08
CA PHE A 4 3.08 -3.42 8.76
C PHE A 4 2.32 -2.67 9.86
N ASP A 5 3.01 -2.15 10.87
CA ASP A 5 2.40 -1.45 11.97
C ASP A 5 1.82 -0.10 11.50
N SER A 6 0.51 0.05 11.66
CA SER A 6 -0.16 1.33 11.62
C SER A 6 -0.56 1.58 13.07
N LYS A 7 -0.13 2.68 13.67
CA LYS A 7 -0.66 3.12 14.97
C LYS A 7 -2.18 3.22 14.83
N GLU A 8 -2.91 2.25 15.38
CA GLU A 8 -4.08 2.52 16.20
C GLU A 8 -4.61 1.29 16.94
N VAL A 9 -4.86 1.57 18.21
CA VAL A 9 -5.43 0.78 19.31
C VAL A 9 -6.61 -0.07 18.87
N LEU A 10 -6.63 -1.30 19.38
CA LEU A 10 -7.78 -2.19 19.48
C LEU A 10 -9.09 -1.39 19.70
N ARG A 11 -9.98 -1.36 18.70
CA ARG A 11 -11.43 -1.39 18.98
C ARG A 11 -11.90 -2.83 18.86
N PHE A 12 -11.39 -3.65 19.76
CA PHE A 12 -12.04 -4.88 20.17
C PHE A 12 -13.22 -4.43 21.04
N LEU A 13 -14.38 -4.17 20.43
CA LEU A 13 -15.71 -4.24 21.02
C LEU A 13 -16.72 -3.81 19.97
N GLY A 14 -17.65 -4.70 19.68
CA GLY A 14 -18.61 -4.57 18.59
C GLY A 14 -19.48 -3.32 18.73
N ARG A 15 -19.54 -2.54 17.66
CA ARG A 15 -20.76 -1.87 17.18
C ARG A 15 -20.54 -1.42 15.74
N ARG A 16 -21.51 -1.76 14.91
CA ARG A 16 -21.57 -1.41 13.49
C ARG A 16 -22.10 0.02 13.39
N THR A 17 -21.23 1.01 13.26
CA THR A 17 -21.66 2.39 12.95
C THR A 17 -21.96 2.50 11.45
N ASN A 18 -23.19 2.14 11.06
CA ASN A 18 -23.84 2.81 9.93
C ASN A 18 -23.90 4.31 10.32
N CYS A 19 -23.65 5.32 9.48
CA CYS A 19 -23.90 5.54 8.07
C CYS A 19 -22.79 6.49 7.55
N ARG A 20 -22.32 6.36 6.30
CA ARG A 20 -21.22 7.17 5.68
C ARG A 20 -19.79 6.83 6.15
N PHE A 21 -19.46 5.54 6.19
CA PHE A 21 -18.12 5.01 6.53
C PHE A 21 -16.97 5.64 5.72
N HIS A 22 -16.18 6.49 6.38
CA HIS A 22 -14.86 6.90 5.94
C HIS A 22 -13.90 5.73 6.17
N GLY A 23 -13.26 5.24 5.11
CA GLY A 23 -12.57 3.95 5.11
C GLY A 23 -11.53 3.81 6.21
N GLU A 24 -11.80 2.95 7.20
CA GLU A 24 -10.83 2.64 8.24
C GLU A 24 -9.65 1.83 7.67
N VAL A 25 -8.47 2.32 8.01
CA VAL A 25 -7.15 1.72 7.80
C VAL A 25 -6.72 1.21 9.16
N ALA A 26 -6.73 -0.11 9.37
CA ALA A 26 -6.36 -0.68 10.67
C ALA A 26 -5.37 -1.83 10.47
N THR A 27 -4.36 -1.97 11.31
CA THR A 27 -3.54 -3.20 11.35
C THR A 27 -3.53 -3.77 12.76
N SER A 28 -3.96 -5.02 12.91
CA SER A 28 -3.86 -5.75 14.17
C SER A 28 -2.61 -6.63 14.15
N TYR A 29 -1.70 -6.39 15.09
CA TYR A 29 -0.54 -7.25 15.35
C TYR A 29 -0.77 -8.00 16.67
N LEU A 30 -0.72 -9.32 16.66
CA LEU A 30 -0.79 -10.16 17.87
C LEU A 30 0.41 -11.09 17.91
N VAL A 31 1.10 -11.11 19.05
CA VAL A 31 2.14 -12.09 19.36
C VAL A 31 1.54 -13.05 20.37
N ARG A 32 1.67 -14.35 20.11
CA ARG A 32 1.36 -15.42 21.05
C ARG A 32 2.55 -16.39 21.09
N PRO A 33 2.67 -17.23 22.13
CA PRO A 33 3.71 -18.26 22.19
C PRO A 33 3.71 -19.16 20.94
N GLU A 34 2.54 -19.41 20.35
CA GLU A 34 2.39 -20.25 19.15
C GLU A 34 2.71 -19.52 17.83
N GLY A 35 2.96 -18.20 17.87
CA GLY A 35 3.40 -17.43 16.71
C GLY A 35 2.80 -16.03 16.59
N VAL A 36 3.06 -15.39 15.44
CA VAL A 36 2.73 -13.98 15.18
C VAL A 36 1.62 -13.87 14.15
N ARG A 37 0.67 -12.96 14.38
CA ARG A 37 -0.37 -12.58 13.42
C ARG A 37 -0.30 -11.10 13.09
N ALA A 38 -0.20 -10.79 11.80
CA ALA A 38 -0.44 -9.44 11.28
C ALA A 38 -1.71 -9.44 10.41
N ARG A 39 -2.64 -8.53 10.68
CA ARG A 39 -3.88 -8.38 9.90
C ARG A 39 -4.11 -6.93 9.52
N PRO A 40 -3.56 -6.48 8.38
CA PRO A 40 -3.95 -5.22 7.79
C PRO A 40 -5.35 -5.27 7.19
N TRP A 41 -6.11 -4.21 7.42
CA TRP A 41 -7.45 -3.97 6.91
C TRP A 41 -7.41 -2.79 5.96
N LEU A 42 -8.12 -2.93 4.85
CA LEU A 42 -8.48 -1.83 3.98
C LEU A 42 -9.99 -1.86 3.85
N GLN A 43 -10.67 -0.97 4.60
CA GLN A 43 -12.13 -0.96 4.70
C GLN A 43 -12.62 -2.32 5.22
N GLU A 44 -13.59 -2.94 4.54
CA GLU A 44 -14.15 -4.23 4.98
C GLU A 44 -13.30 -5.43 4.57
N ASN A 45 -12.18 -5.24 3.86
CA ASN A 45 -11.35 -6.33 3.36
C ASN A 45 -10.03 -6.38 4.14
N SER A 46 -9.41 -7.56 4.23
CA SER A 46 -8.16 -7.72 4.98
C SER A 46 -7.21 -8.71 4.34
N ILE A 47 -5.92 -8.53 4.55
CA ILE A 47 -4.92 -9.59 4.40
C ILE A 47 -4.55 -10.03 5.80
N LYS A 48 -4.43 -11.33 6.01
CA LYS A 48 -3.94 -11.89 7.26
C LYS A 48 -2.70 -12.70 6.97
N MET A 49 -1.68 -12.44 7.75
CA MET A 49 -0.45 -13.20 7.81
C MET A 49 -0.38 -13.85 9.19
N TYR A 50 -0.15 -15.16 9.20
CA TYR A 50 0.06 -15.93 10.41
C TYR A 50 1.36 -16.70 10.25
N ASP A 51 2.19 -16.63 11.27
CA ASP A 51 3.26 -17.57 11.49
C ASP A 51 2.76 -18.63 12.46
N LYS A 52 2.59 -19.88 12.00
CA LYS A 52 2.21 -21.00 12.85
C LYS A 52 3.48 -21.69 13.36
N ARG A 53 3.68 -21.65 14.67
CA ARG A 53 4.79 -22.28 15.39
C ARG A 53 6.17 -21.91 14.83
N GLY A 54 6.35 -20.66 14.37
CA GLY A 54 7.65 -20.15 13.89
C GLY A 54 8.14 -20.75 12.57
N SER A 55 7.36 -21.62 11.91
CA SER A 55 7.84 -22.49 10.83
C SER A 55 6.99 -22.42 9.57
N VAL A 56 5.67 -22.18 9.69
CA VAL A 56 4.76 -22.14 8.54
C VAL A 56 4.13 -20.77 8.41
N LEU A 57 4.59 -20.02 7.41
CA LEU A 57 3.99 -18.75 7.03
C LEU A 57 2.76 -18.97 6.15
N ARG A 58 1.59 -18.54 6.62
CA ARG A 58 0.35 -18.53 5.83
C ARG A 58 -0.11 -17.10 5.59
N ILE A 59 -0.40 -16.79 4.34
CA ILE A 59 -0.97 -15.51 3.92
C ILE A 59 -2.31 -15.74 3.24
N GLU A 60 -3.35 -15.09 3.77
CA GLU A 60 -4.71 -15.22 3.27
C GLU A 60 -5.37 -13.86 3.09
N THR A 61 -6.01 -13.66 1.94
CA THR A 61 -6.80 -12.47 1.66
C THR A 61 -8.28 -12.76 1.92
N THR A 62 -8.90 -11.96 2.77
CA THR A 62 -10.34 -12.01 3.07
C THR A 62 -11.05 -10.84 2.38
N ILE A 63 -11.98 -11.13 1.48
CA ILE A 63 -12.81 -10.14 0.77
C ILE A 63 -14.24 -10.22 1.31
N ASN A 64 -14.58 -9.38 2.29
CA ASN A 64 -15.96 -9.32 2.81
C ASN A 64 -16.87 -8.45 1.92
N ASN A 65 -16.32 -7.41 1.28
CA ASN A 65 -17.07 -6.54 0.39
C ASN A 65 -16.51 -6.55 -1.03
N ALA A 66 -17.00 -7.50 -1.83
CA ALA A 66 -16.62 -7.66 -3.23
C ALA A 66 -16.88 -6.39 -4.07
N ARG A 67 -17.90 -5.58 -3.73
CA ARG A 67 -18.26 -4.37 -4.49
C ARG A 67 -17.18 -3.29 -4.47
N ARG A 68 -16.18 -3.41 -3.58
CA ARG A 68 -14.97 -2.57 -3.56
C ARG A 68 -14.02 -2.85 -4.72
N PHE A 69 -14.18 -3.98 -5.40
CA PHE A 69 -13.39 -4.39 -6.55
C PHE A 69 -14.21 -4.34 -7.84
N THR A 70 -13.51 -4.37 -8.97
CA THR A 70 -14.12 -4.33 -10.30
C THR A 70 -13.83 -5.60 -11.09
N VAL A 71 -14.85 -6.02 -11.85
CA VAL A 71 -14.80 -7.11 -12.81
C VAL A 71 -15.12 -6.54 -14.19
N ARG A 72 -14.42 -7.04 -15.22
CA ARG A 72 -14.71 -6.69 -16.61
C ARG A 72 -15.75 -7.69 -17.11
N ARG A 73 -16.97 -7.23 -17.41
CA ARG A 73 -18.05 -8.10 -17.91
C ARG A 73 -18.91 -7.40 -18.94
N MET A 74 -19.58 -8.19 -19.77
CA MET A 74 -20.56 -7.67 -20.72
C MET A 74 -21.74 -7.09 -19.95
N THR A 75 -22.07 -5.84 -20.26
CA THR A 75 -23.21 -5.13 -19.67
C THR A 75 -24.02 -4.46 -20.75
N THR A 76 -25.34 -4.56 -20.63
CA THR A 76 -26.28 -3.79 -21.45
C THR A 76 -26.53 -2.45 -20.76
N TRP A 77 -26.29 -1.35 -21.45
CA TRP A 77 -26.63 -0.02 -20.95
C TRP A 77 -27.26 0.77 -22.09
N LYS A 78 -28.49 1.26 -21.88
CA LYS A 78 -29.32 1.90 -22.91
C LYS A 78 -29.41 1.07 -24.20
N GLY A 79 -29.74 -0.22 -24.08
CA GLY A 79 -29.85 -1.15 -25.21
C GLY A 79 -28.53 -1.64 -25.81
N ILE A 80 -27.40 -0.96 -25.55
CA ILE A 80 -26.11 -1.34 -26.15
C ILE A 80 -25.33 -2.28 -25.23
N ARG A 81 -24.99 -3.48 -25.74
CA ARG A 81 -24.12 -4.46 -25.06
C ARG A 81 -22.65 -4.07 -25.26
N ARG A 82 -21.95 -3.72 -24.18
CA ARG A 82 -20.50 -3.46 -24.20
C ARG A 82 -19.79 -4.04 -22.99
N LEU A 83 -18.52 -4.39 -23.18
CA LEU A 83 -17.64 -4.88 -22.12
C LEU A 83 -17.21 -3.70 -21.24
N ARG A 84 -17.61 -3.69 -19.97
CA ARG A 84 -17.34 -2.58 -19.04
C ARG A 84 -16.76 -3.07 -17.73
N TRP A 85 -15.96 -2.22 -17.08
CA TRP A 85 -15.55 -2.41 -15.69
C TRP A 85 -16.71 -2.04 -14.78
N VAL A 86 -17.23 -3.02 -14.03
CA VAL A 86 -18.33 -2.82 -13.09
C VAL A 86 -17.98 -3.40 -11.73
N ARG A 87 -18.74 -3.03 -10.70
CA ARG A 87 -18.54 -3.54 -9.35
C ARG A 87 -18.74 -5.05 -9.32
N MET A 88 -17.79 -5.74 -8.69
CA MET A 88 -17.81 -7.19 -8.52
C MET A 88 -18.95 -7.58 -7.56
N ARG A 89 -19.70 -8.61 -7.93
CA ARG A 89 -20.76 -9.22 -7.12
C ARG A 89 -20.14 -10.19 -6.12
N HIS A 90 -20.87 -10.48 -5.05
CA HIS A 90 -20.40 -11.42 -4.01
C HIS A 90 -20.63 -12.90 -4.37
N GLY A 91 -21.54 -13.17 -5.32
CA GLY A 91 -21.93 -14.53 -5.74
C GLY A 91 -20.91 -15.24 -6.62
N VAL A 92 -21.26 -16.47 -7.03
CA VAL A 92 -20.39 -17.40 -7.77
C VAL A 92 -19.99 -16.87 -9.16
N THR A 93 -20.84 -16.05 -9.78
CA THR A 93 -20.60 -15.50 -11.13
C THR A 93 -19.27 -14.74 -11.27
N ASP A 94 -18.84 -14.02 -10.23
CA ASP A 94 -17.58 -13.27 -10.24
C ASP A 94 -16.47 -13.98 -9.42
N LEU A 95 -16.65 -15.27 -9.08
CA LEU A 95 -15.72 -16.05 -8.26
C LEU A 95 -14.31 -16.07 -8.85
N ARG A 96 -14.18 -16.30 -10.15
CA ARG A 96 -12.89 -16.32 -10.85
C ARG A 96 -12.13 -15.02 -10.63
N ARG A 97 -12.79 -13.88 -10.79
CA ARG A 97 -12.18 -12.56 -10.56
C ARG A 97 -11.77 -12.37 -9.11
N ARG A 98 -12.58 -12.87 -8.17
CA ARG A 98 -12.26 -12.83 -6.74
C ARG A 98 -11.00 -13.65 -6.43
N VAL A 99 -10.87 -14.85 -7.00
CA VAL A 99 -9.66 -15.68 -6.86
C VAL A 99 -8.42 -14.97 -7.40
N GLU A 100 -8.51 -14.37 -8.60
CA GLU A 100 -7.40 -13.59 -9.19
C GLU A 100 -6.95 -12.46 -8.26
N ILE A 101 -7.90 -11.72 -7.68
CA ILE A 101 -7.59 -10.60 -6.78
C ILE A 101 -6.94 -11.11 -5.49
N SER A 102 -7.49 -12.15 -4.88
CA SER A 102 -6.96 -12.72 -3.63
C SER A 102 -5.56 -13.30 -3.83
N ARG A 103 -5.34 -14.08 -4.90
CA ARG A 103 -4.02 -14.62 -5.24
C ARG A 103 -3.01 -13.51 -5.44
N ALA A 104 -3.34 -12.53 -6.27
CA ALA A 104 -2.44 -11.41 -6.55
C ALA A 104 -2.16 -10.55 -5.30
N ALA A 105 -3.11 -10.44 -4.36
CA ALA A 105 -2.90 -9.74 -3.10
C ALA A 105 -1.94 -10.50 -2.17
N ASN A 106 -2.09 -11.82 -2.07
CA ASN A 106 -1.17 -12.67 -1.33
C ASN A 106 0.25 -12.61 -1.93
N GLU A 107 0.38 -12.74 -3.25
CA GLU A 107 1.67 -12.65 -3.96
C GLU A 107 2.38 -11.34 -3.69
N ARG A 108 1.68 -10.20 -3.82
CA ARG A 108 2.25 -8.88 -3.49
C ARG A 108 2.71 -8.77 -2.04
N TYR A 109 1.99 -9.41 -1.12
CA TYR A 109 2.39 -9.43 0.28
C TYR A 109 3.65 -10.26 0.50
N LEU A 110 3.76 -11.43 -0.14
CA LEU A 110 4.96 -12.25 -0.13
C LEU A 110 6.15 -11.52 -0.75
N GLU A 111 5.97 -10.88 -1.91
CA GLU A 111 7.00 -10.06 -2.56
C GLU A 111 7.50 -8.94 -1.63
N ALA A 112 6.58 -8.26 -0.93
CA ALA A 112 6.92 -7.20 0.01
C ALA A 112 7.70 -7.73 1.23
N LEU A 113 7.50 -8.98 1.63
CA LEU A 113 8.26 -9.65 2.70
C LEU A 113 9.64 -10.12 2.23
N ALA A 114 9.71 -10.71 1.04
CA ALA A 114 10.94 -11.28 0.47
C ALA A 114 12.06 -10.23 0.30
N VAL A 115 11.67 -8.97 0.16
CA VAL A 115 12.55 -7.80 0.10
C VAL A 115 13.51 -7.67 1.29
N VAL A 116 13.17 -8.22 2.45
CA VAL A 116 13.88 -7.98 3.72
C VAL A 116 15.24 -8.69 3.78
N ASP A 117 15.54 -9.63 2.88
CA ASP A 117 16.63 -10.60 3.06
C ASP A 117 17.72 -10.55 1.99
N VAL A 118 17.91 -9.40 1.32
CA VAL A 118 18.97 -9.26 0.30
C VAL A 118 20.22 -8.66 0.95
N PRO A 119 21.31 -9.44 1.15
CA PRO A 119 22.58 -8.91 1.63
C PRO A 119 23.22 -8.06 0.53
N SER A 120 22.95 -6.75 0.58
CA SER A 120 23.52 -5.78 -0.33
C SER A 120 23.89 -4.50 0.43
N PRO A 121 25.06 -3.90 0.18
CA PRO A 121 25.39 -2.62 0.80
C PRO A 121 24.34 -1.56 0.48
N VAL A 122 23.91 -0.81 1.51
CA VAL A 122 22.76 0.10 1.39
C VAL A 122 22.97 1.19 0.32
N HIS A 123 24.21 1.64 0.10
CA HIS A 123 24.51 2.64 -0.92
C HIS A 123 24.13 2.18 -2.34
N THR A 124 24.27 0.88 -2.64
CA THR A 124 23.91 0.33 -3.97
C THR A 124 22.41 0.49 -4.27
N LEU A 125 21.58 0.48 -3.22
CA LEU A 125 20.13 0.71 -3.32
C LEU A 125 19.78 2.20 -3.38
N LEU A 126 20.49 3.03 -2.59
CA LEU A 126 20.12 4.43 -2.40
C LEU A 126 20.75 5.39 -3.42
N ASP A 127 21.95 5.12 -3.93
CA ASP A 127 22.66 6.03 -4.85
C ASP A 127 21.86 6.28 -6.12
N GLY A 128 21.22 5.24 -6.65
CA GLY A 128 20.40 5.33 -7.86
C GLY A 128 19.18 6.25 -7.71
N VAL A 129 18.60 6.35 -6.51
CA VAL A 129 17.46 7.25 -6.24
C VAL A 129 17.88 8.62 -5.72
N SER A 130 19.12 8.73 -5.21
CA SER A 130 19.75 9.97 -4.78
C SER A 130 20.31 10.80 -5.94
N ARG A 131 20.11 10.37 -7.20
CA ARG A 131 20.46 11.13 -8.41
C ARG A 131 19.21 11.64 -9.14
N PRO A 132 19.25 12.78 -9.83
CA PRO A 132 18.16 13.23 -10.69
C PRO A 132 17.87 12.21 -11.80
N VAL A 133 16.62 12.15 -12.25
CA VAL A 133 16.20 11.26 -13.35
C VAL A 133 15.32 12.00 -14.36
N THR A 134 15.46 11.66 -15.64
CA THR A 134 14.58 12.16 -16.69
C THR A 134 13.56 11.09 -17.05
N LYS A 135 12.28 11.47 -17.08
CA LYS A 135 11.18 10.60 -17.51
C LYS A 135 10.23 11.36 -18.40
N ASP A 136 9.86 10.77 -19.53
CA ASP A 136 8.96 11.38 -20.51
C ASP A 136 9.42 12.80 -20.90
N ARG A 137 10.73 12.95 -21.17
CA ARG A 137 11.42 14.23 -21.45
C ARG A 137 11.34 15.29 -20.35
N ARG A 138 10.88 14.92 -19.15
CA ARG A 138 10.77 15.82 -18.01
C ARG A 138 11.82 15.48 -16.94
N PRO A 139 12.61 16.44 -16.45
CA PRO A 139 13.53 16.21 -15.35
C PRO A 139 12.78 16.09 -14.02
N TYR A 140 13.25 15.19 -13.17
CA TYR A 140 12.81 14.99 -11.80
C TYR A 140 14.02 15.03 -10.87
N ARG A 141 13.88 15.73 -9.74
CA ARG A 141 14.94 15.79 -8.73
C ARG A 141 15.29 14.41 -8.15
N ALA A 142 16.46 14.32 -7.53
CA ALA A 142 16.80 13.21 -6.66
C ALA A 142 15.80 13.07 -5.50
N LEU A 143 15.55 11.84 -5.08
CA LEU A 143 14.95 11.56 -3.78
C LEU A 143 15.98 11.83 -2.68
N ARG A 144 15.51 12.07 -1.46
CA ARG A 144 16.35 12.19 -0.27
C ARG A 144 15.96 11.06 0.69
N PRO A 145 16.42 9.81 0.45
CA PRO A 145 15.74 8.64 0.99
C PRO A 145 15.65 8.60 2.52
N VAL A 146 16.67 9.10 3.20
CA VAL A 146 16.75 9.16 4.67
C VAL A 146 16.18 10.44 5.27
N SER A 147 15.69 11.40 4.47
CA SER A 147 15.18 12.67 5.01
C SER A 147 13.84 12.50 5.73
N PRO A 148 13.52 13.35 6.73
CA PRO A 148 12.24 13.24 7.44
C PRO A 148 11.03 13.34 6.51
N GLN A 149 11.14 14.20 5.50
CA GLN A 149 10.05 14.47 4.58
C GLN A 149 9.76 13.31 3.63
N GLU A 150 10.79 12.61 3.13
CA GLU A 150 10.59 11.43 2.26
C GLU A 150 10.25 10.18 3.08
N ALA A 151 10.87 10.02 4.26
CA ALA A 151 10.60 8.88 5.16
C ALA A 151 9.12 8.78 5.53
N VAL A 152 8.46 9.89 5.87
CA VAL A 152 7.03 9.90 6.19
C VAL A 152 6.18 9.43 4.98
N VAL A 153 6.57 9.82 3.76
CA VAL A 153 5.87 9.38 2.53
C VAL A 153 6.13 7.91 2.26
N PHE A 154 7.36 7.44 2.42
CA PHE A 154 7.75 6.03 2.26
C PHE A 154 6.98 5.14 3.24
N ALA A 155 6.93 5.53 4.51
CA ALA A 155 6.18 4.80 5.54
C ALA A 155 4.69 4.72 5.21
N ALA A 156 4.07 5.82 4.76
CA ALA A 156 2.68 5.82 4.32
C ALA A 156 2.45 4.87 3.14
N VAL A 157 3.30 4.96 2.10
CA VAL A 157 3.19 4.15 0.88
C VAL A 157 3.41 2.65 1.15
N LEU A 158 4.21 2.28 2.16
CA LEU A 158 4.54 0.91 2.50
C LEU A 158 3.53 0.22 3.43
N LYS A 159 2.43 0.88 3.84
CA LYS A 159 1.42 0.25 4.70
C LYS A 159 0.80 -1.00 4.08
N GLY A 160 0.60 -2.03 4.90
CA GLY A 160 0.24 -3.40 4.47
C GLY A 160 -1.11 -3.56 3.76
N GLU A 161 -2.18 -3.02 4.34
CA GLU A 161 -2.77 -1.90 3.66
C GLU A 161 -3.07 -1.96 2.16
N PHE A 162 -2.19 -1.27 1.47
CA PHE A 162 -2.25 -1.00 0.07
C PHE A 162 -1.83 -2.20 -0.78
N LEU A 163 -1.38 -3.30 -0.18
CA LEU A 163 -1.07 -4.54 -0.90
C LEU A 163 -2.34 -5.21 -1.45
N LEU A 164 -3.51 -4.95 -0.85
CA LEU A 164 -4.79 -5.47 -1.35
C LEU A 164 -5.13 -4.96 -2.75
N LYS A 165 -5.14 -3.64 -2.95
CA LYS A 165 -5.60 -3.03 -4.20
C LYS A 165 -4.61 -2.02 -4.80
N GLY A 166 -3.79 -1.42 -3.96
CA GLY A 166 -3.06 -0.18 -4.20
C GLY A 166 -3.68 0.98 -3.43
N PHE A 167 -3.06 2.15 -3.55
CA PHE A 167 -3.51 3.40 -2.93
C PHE A 167 -3.76 4.47 -3.99
N THR A 168 -4.48 5.51 -3.61
CA THR A 168 -4.75 6.69 -4.43
C THR A 168 -4.09 7.93 -3.81
N ASN A 169 -4.09 9.05 -4.53
CA ASN A 169 -3.69 10.34 -3.95
C ASN A 169 -4.55 10.68 -2.72
N ARG A 170 -5.85 10.35 -2.76
CA ARG A 170 -6.75 10.59 -1.63
C ARG A 170 -6.31 9.81 -0.39
N ASP A 171 -6.03 8.52 -0.54
CA ASP A 171 -5.65 7.66 0.58
C ASP A 171 -4.33 8.14 1.23
N LEU A 172 -3.34 8.55 0.42
CA LEU A 172 -2.11 9.14 0.96
C LEU A 172 -2.35 10.49 1.67
N ARG A 173 -3.25 11.34 1.16
CA ARG A 173 -3.58 12.60 1.85
C ARG A 173 -4.25 12.35 3.18
N GLU A 174 -5.21 11.42 3.22
CA GLU A 174 -5.91 11.08 4.46
C GLU A 174 -4.94 10.57 5.54
N GLN A 175 -3.82 9.93 5.14
CA GLN A 175 -2.77 9.50 6.07
C GLN A 175 -1.76 10.58 6.45
N LEU A 176 -1.35 11.40 5.49
CA LEU A 176 -0.29 12.40 5.68
C LEU A 176 -0.82 13.73 6.25
N GLU A 177 -2.11 13.99 6.10
CA GLU A 177 -2.77 15.24 6.47
C GLU A 177 -4.06 14.90 7.25
N PRO A 178 -3.94 14.36 8.49
CA PRO A 178 -5.09 13.88 9.27
C PRO A 178 -6.07 15.00 9.65
N ARG A 179 -5.61 16.26 9.66
CA ARG A 179 -6.43 17.47 9.84
C ARG A 179 -6.43 18.29 8.54
N PRO A 180 -7.24 17.93 7.54
CA PRO A 180 -7.30 18.67 6.30
C PRO A 180 -7.88 20.07 6.54
N SER A 181 -7.29 21.10 5.93
CA SER A 181 -7.85 22.45 5.95
C SER A 181 -9.28 22.47 5.37
N ALA A 182 -10.16 23.26 6.00
CA ALA A 182 -11.50 23.52 5.49
C ALA A 182 -11.48 24.36 4.21
N ASP A 183 -10.41 25.13 3.98
CA ASP A 183 -10.24 25.97 2.79
C ASP A 183 -10.11 25.11 1.51
N PRO A 184 -11.02 25.30 0.52
CA PRO A 184 -10.92 24.64 -0.78
C PRO A 184 -9.61 24.88 -1.52
N GLN A 185 -8.98 26.06 -1.39
CA GLN A 185 -7.74 26.37 -2.08
C GLN A 185 -6.57 25.56 -1.51
N GLU A 186 -6.42 25.54 -0.18
CA GLU A 186 -5.37 24.74 0.45
C GLU A 186 -5.55 23.24 0.18
N ARG A 187 -6.78 22.73 0.15
CA ARG A 187 -7.06 21.33 -0.26
C ARG A 187 -6.56 21.02 -1.67
N ARG A 188 -6.73 21.95 -2.63
CA ARG A 188 -6.22 21.81 -4.00
C ARG A 188 -4.70 21.85 -4.02
N ARG A 189 -4.08 22.75 -3.25
CA ARG A 189 -2.61 22.85 -3.11
C ARG A 189 -2.00 21.55 -2.57
N VAL A 190 -2.56 20.99 -1.49
CA VAL A 190 -2.15 19.70 -0.91
C VAL A 190 -2.28 18.57 -1.93
N SER A 191 -3.41 18.48 -2.64
CA SER A 191 -3.62 17.50 -3.72
C SER A 191 -2.57 17.61 -4.84
N GLY A 192 -2.22 18.83 -5.21
CA GLY A 192 -1.13 19.14 -6.15
C GLY A 192 0.23 18.69 -5.62
N ARG A 193 0.55 18.99 -4.34
CA ARG A 193 1.79 18.53 -3.67
C ARG A 193 1.90 17.01 -3.71
N MET A 194 0.83 16.28 -3.35
CA MET A 194 0.82 14.81 -3.41
C MET A 194 0.97 14.27 -4.82
N THR A 195 0.33 14.90 -5.81
CA THR A 195 0.47 14.49 -7.21
C THR A 195 1.92 14.63 -7.68
N ARG A 196 2.62 15.71 -7.28
CA ARG A 196 4.05 15.88 -7.58
C ARG A 196 4.92 14.82 -6.91
N ARG A 197 4.65 14.50 -5.63
CA ARG A 197 5.34 13.40 -4.92
C ARG A 197 5.12 12.04 -5.60
N LEU A 198 3.89 11.71 -5.97
CA LEU A 198 3.58 10.48 -6.72
C LEU A 198 4.29 10.41 -8.07
N ARG A 199 4.39 11.54 -8.79
CA ARG A 199 5.14 11.61 -10.04
C ARG A 199 6.63 11.39 -9.82
N LEU A 200 7.20 11.95 -8.75
CA LEU A 200 8.59 11.75 -8.37
C LEU A 200 8.88 10.26 -8.08
N LEU A 201 8.08 9.61 -7.22
CA LEU A 201 8.21 8.17 -6.94
C LEU A 201 8.07 7.31 -8.21
N ARG A 202 7.21 7.71 -9.15
CA ARG A 202 7.06 7.05 -10.46
C ARG A 202 8.25 7.28 -11.39
N ALA A 203 8.90 8.43 -11.31
CA ALA A 203 10.10 8.71 -12.10
C ALA A 203 11.23 7.78 -11.68
N HIS A 204 11.38 7.60 -10.36
CA HIS A 204 12.34 6.68 -9.73
C HIS A 204 11.95 5.20 -9.76
N ARG A 205 10.82 4.86 -10.40
CA ARG A 205 10.29 3.48 -10.53
C ARG A 205 9.99 2.79 -9.18
N LEU A 206 9.81 3.54 -8.09
CA LEU A 206 9.43 3.00 -6.78
C LEU A 206 7.95 2.61 -6.72
N ILE A 207 7.12 3.30 -7.49
CA ILE A 207 5.71 2.98 -7.63
C ILE A 207 5.32 2.98 -9.11
N ARG A 208 4.25 2.24 -9.43
CA ARG A 208 3.62 2.23 -10.75
C ARG A 208 2.15 2.62 -10.65
N LYS A 209 1.64 3.31 -11.68
CA LYS A 209 0.21 3.60 -11.81
C LYS A 209 -0.47 2.40 -12.45
N VAL A 210 -1.60 1.97 -11.91
CA VAL A 210 -2.43 0.91 -12.50
C VAL A 210 -3.22 1.51 -13.67
N SER A 211 -3.03 0.95 -14.86
CA SER A 211 -3.64 1.45 -16.10
C SER A 211 -5.17 1.56 -15.98
N GLY A 212 -5.75 2.61 -16.58
CA GLY A 212 -7.19 2.87 -16.53
C GLY A 212 -7.75 3.23 -15.14
N THR A 213 -6.90 3.46 -14.13
CA THR A 213 -7.35 3.77 -12.77
C THR A 213 -6.59 4.93 -12.13
N ARG A 214 -7.02 5.33 -10.93
CA ARG A 214 -6.32 6.28 -10.05
C ARG A 214 -5.39 5.60 -9.04
N TYR A 215 -5.27 4.27 -9.09
CA TYR A 215 -4.49 3.49 -8.14
C TYR A 215 -3.01 3.48 -8.50
N TYR A 216 -2.18 3.45 -7.48
CA TYR A 216 -0.75 3.22 -7.51
C TYR A 216 -0.42 1.97 -6.71
N ARG A 217 0.63 1.28 -7.11
CA ARG A 217 1.19 0.13 -6.41
C ARG A 217 2.69 0.30 -6.28
N VAL A 218 3.22 -0.13 -5.14
CA VAL A 218 4.67 -0.21 -4.92
C VAL A 218 5.25 -1.29 -5.84
N THR A 219 6.45 -1.05 -6.36
CA THR A 219 7.20 -2.04 -7.16
C THR A 219 8.11 -2.86 -6.23
N PRO A 220 8.63 -4.03 -6.65
CA PRO A 220 9.63 -4.75 -5.86
C PRO A 220 10.85 -3.88 -5.50
N LYS A 221 11.38 -3.13 -6.49
CA LYS A 221 12.41 -2.09 -6.27
C LYS A 221 11.98 -1.05 -5.24
N GLY A 222 10.73 -0.58 -5.32
CA GLY A 222 10.15 0.36 -4.38
C GLY A 222 10.14 -0.18 -2.95
N HIS A 223 9.71 -1.43 -2.79
CA HIS A 223 9.75 -2.10 -1.49
C HIS A 223 11.17 -2.15 -0.96
N GLN A 224 12.16 -2.59 -1.75
CA GLN A 224 13.57 -2.65 -1.35
C GLN A 224 14.11 -1.30 -0.89
N ILE A 225 14.02 -0.29 -1.76
CA ILE A 225 14.65 1.01 -1.50
C ILE A 225 13.97 1.75 -0.35
N MET A 226 12.64 1.81 -0.33
CA MET A 226 11.92 2.52 0.73
C MET A 226 12.07 1.82 2.08
N THR A 227 12.13 0.47 2.08
CA THR A 227 12.41 -0.32 3.29
C THR A 227 13.84 -0.06 3.77
N ALA A 228 14.85 -0.15 2.90
CA ALA A 228 16.24 0.11 3.26
C ALA A 228 16.42 1.53 3.81
N ALA A 229 15.85 2.55 3.13
CA ALA A 229 15.91 3.94 3.55
C ALA A 229 15.32 4.17 4.95
N LEU A 230 14.14 3.60 5.22
CA LEU A 230 13.55 3.65 6.56
C LEU A 230 14.39 2.87 7.59
N LYS A 231 15.08 1.78 7.19
CA LYS A 231 15.85 0.97 8.15
C LYS A 231 17.09 1.73 8.57
N LEU A 232 17.79 2.29 7.60
CA LEU A 232 18.95 3.11 7.81
C LEU A 232 18.63 4.32 8.70
N ARG A 233 17.47 4.94 8.49
CA ARG A 233 17.02 6.07 9.31
C ARG A 233 16.73 5.70 10.77
N ASP A 234 16.16 4.52 11.00
CA ASP A 234 15.81 4.04 12.34
C ASP A 234 16.94 3.21 12.98
N ALA A 235 18.06 3.01 12.28
CA ALA A 235 19.16 2.17 12.75
C ALA A 235 19.95 2.90 13.85
N ASP A 236 20.34 2.11 14.85
CA ASP A 236 21.31 2.56 15.84
C ASP A 236 22.71 2.53 15.23
N VAL A 237 23.52 3.54 15.53
CA VAL A 237 24.92 3.62 15.09
C VAL A 237 25.69 2.37 15.51
N ALA A 238 25.43 1.85 16.72
CA ALA A 238 26.08 0.62 17.20
C ALA A 238 25.81 -0.60 16.31
N LYS A 239 24.64 -0.64 15.65
CA LYS A 239 24.25 -1.73 14.73
C LYS A 239 24.78 -1.55 13.31
N LEU A 240 25.37 -0.41 12.99
CA LEU A 240 25.98 -0.13 11.69
C LEU A 240 27.49 -0.36 11.70
N VAL A 241 28.12 -0.32 12.88
CA VAL A 241 29.56 -0.51 13.08
C VAL A 241 29.93 -1.97 13.40
N ALA A 242 28.98 -2.73 13.96
CA ALA A 242 29.11 -4.16 14.25
C ALA A 242 28.90 -5.03 13.00
#